data_AF-A0A821ZQ09-F1
#
_entry.id   AF-A0A821ZQ09-F1
#
_cell.length_a   1.000
_cell.length_b   1.000
_cell.length_c   1.000
_cell.angle_alpha   90.00
_cell.angle_beta   90.00
_cell.angle_gamma   90.00
#
_symmetry.space_group_name_H-M   'P 1'
#
loop_
_entity.id
_entity.type
_entity.pdbx_description
1 polymer ?
#
loop_
_entity_poly.entity_id
_entity_poly.type
_entity_poly.pdbx_seq_one_letter_code
_entity_poly.pdbx_strand_id
1 'polypeptide(L)' 'MSFKRSLSVSSASDDDNFNKTSRRIKNSSKLRFCQVCGDKANIINYGTLSCQSCKTFFRRNGFHPE' A
#
# COMPACT_ATOMS: atom_id res chain seq x y z
N MET A 1 -19.40 -19.24 25.25
CA MET A 1 -19.89 -18.18 24.34
C MET A 1 -18.80 -17.90 23.32
N SER A 2 -18.98 -18.37 22.09
CA SER A 2 -17.98 -18.33 21.03
C SER A 2 -18.11 -17.03 20.25
N PHE A 3 -17.15 -16.10 20.37
CA PHE A 3 -17.09 -14.93 19.50
C PHE A 3 -16.17 -15.22 18.31
N LYS A 4 -16.72 -15.94 17.32
CA LYS A 4 -16.15 -15.97 15.97
C LYS A 4 -16.36 -14.58 15.36
N ARG A 5 -15.36 -13.70 15.42
CA ARG A 5 -15.37 -12.53 14.55
C ARG A 5 -14.87 -12.96 13.17
N SER A 6 -15.80 -13.47 12.38
CA SER A 6 -15.61 -13.67 10.94
C SER A 6 -15.33 -12.31 10.32
N LEU A 7 -14.05 -11.98 10.13
CA LEU A 7 -13.66 -10.88 9.25
C LEU A 7 -13.73 -11.41 7.83
N SER A 8 -14.94 -11.43 7.27
CA SER A 8 -15.13 -11.35 5.83
C SER A 8 -14.64 -9.97 5.41
N VAL A 9 -13.34 -9.85 5.13
CA VAL A 9 -12.81 -8.64 4.48
C VAL A 9 -13.35 -8.63 3.07
N SER A 10 -14.43 -7.88 2.87
CA SER A 10 -15.03 -7.65 1.57
C SER A 10 -13.99 -7.00 0.65
N SER A 11 -13.87 -7.60 -0.53
CA SER A 11 -13.06 -7.21 -1.67
C SER A 11 -13.16 -5.72 -1.99
N ALA A 12 -12.02 -5.04 -2.08
CA ALA A 12 -11.86 -3.83 -2.88
C ALA A 12 -10.65 -4.04 -3.79
N SER A 13 -10.91 -4.66 -4.93
CA SER A 13 -10.02 -4.72 -6.08
C SER A 13 -9.97 -3.31 -6.69
N ASP A 14 -8.97 -2.55 -6.26
CA ASP A 14 -8.55 -1.33 -6.95
C ASP A 14 -7.48 -1.75 -7.95
N ASP A 15 -7.87 -1.90 -9.21
CA ASP A 15 -6.97 -2.06 -10.35
C ASP A 15 -6.18 -0.74 -10.54
N ASP A 16 -5.04 -0.61 -9.85
CA ASP A 16 -4.09 0.47 -10.09
C ASP A 16 -2.91 -0.02 -10.93
N ASN A 17 -2.73 0.65 -12.08
CA ASN A 17 -1.77 0.37 -13.13
C ASN A 17 -0.34 0.67 -12.64
N PHE A 18 0.24 -0.27 -11.88
CA PHE A 18 1.63 -0.16 -11.44
C PHE A 18 2.57 -0.54 -12.59
N ASN A 19 3.13 0.48 -13.22
CA ASN A 19 3.99 0.40 -14.39
C ASN A 19 5.24 -0.47 -14.14
N LYS A 20 5.08 -1.76 -14.42
CA LYS A 20 6.01 -2.71 -15.07
C LYS A 20 7.52 -2.39 -14.98
N THR A 21 8.10 -2.42 -13.79
CA THR A 21 9.54 -2.67 -13.65
C THR A 21 9.80 -4.05 -13.03
N SER A 22 9.94 -5.00 -13.96
CA SER A 22 10.86 -6.13 -13.87
C SER A 22 10.41 -7.42 -13.17
N ARG A 23 10.31 -8.44 -14.04
CA ARG A 23 10.54 -9.89 -13.86
C ARG A 23 9.41 -10.74 -13.27
N ARG A 24 8.84 -11.56 -14.18
CA ARG A 24 8.15 -12.85 -13.98
C ARG A 24 8.09 -13.33 -12.52
N ILE A 25 7.05 -12.98 -11.79
CA ILE A 25 6.63 -13.79 -10.63
C ILE A 25 5.15 -14.07 -10.78
N LYS A 26 4.88 -15.36 -10.94
CA LYS A 26 3.57 -16.01 -11.04
C LYS A 26 2.62 -15.49 -9.95
N ASN A 27 1.44 -15.09 -10.40
CA ASN A 27 0.15 -15.30 -9.75
C ASN A 27 0.17 -15.39 -8.21
N SER A 28 0.28 -14.24 -7.57
CA SER A 28 -0.18 -14.03 -6.20
C SER A 28 -0.54 -12.56 -6.14
N SER A 29 -1.82 -12.27 -5.94
CA SER A 29 -2.36 -10.97 -5.56
C SER A 29 -1.79 -10.57 -4.18
N LYS A 30 -0.47 -10.36 -4.13
CA LYS A 30 0.25 -9.92 -2.95
C LYS A 30 -0.17 -8.49 -2.71
N LEU A 31 -1.11 -8.32 -1.79
CA LEU A 31 -1.47 -7.03 -1.24
C LEU A 31 -0.19 -6.28 -0.89
N ARG A 32 -0.05 -5.08 -1.45
CA ARG A 32 1.10 -4.22 -1.28
C ARG A 32 0.77 -3.26 -0.13
N PHE A 33 1.65 -3.19 0.85
CA PHE A 33 1.48 -2.39 2.06
C PHE A 33 2.47 -1.24 2.09
N CYS A 34 2.03 -0.12 2.66
CA CYS A 34 2.81 1.10 2.85
C CYS A 34 3.98 0.79 3.78
N GLN A 35 5.20 1.03 3.33
CA GLN A 35 6.41 0.81 4.14
C GLN A 35 6.56 1.83 5.28
N VAL A 36 5.70 2.85 5.33
CA VAL A 36 5.72 3.90 6.35
C VAL A 36 4.74 3.59 7.49
N CYS A 37 3.49 3.25 7.17
CA CYS A 37 2.43 3.04 8.17
C CYS A 37 1.74 1.67 8.12
N GLY A 38 2.03 0.84 7.11
CA GLY A 38 1.43 -0.50 6.97
C GLY A 38 0.05 -0.55 6.31
N ASP A 39 -0.56 0.59 5.95
CA ASP A 39 -1.85 0.62 5.25
C ASP A 39 -1.72 0.16 3.78
N LYS A 40 -2.84 -0.08 3.08
CA LYS A 40 -2.83 -0.47 1.66
C LYS A 40 -2.09 0.58 0.83
N ALA A 41 -1.05 0.15 0.12
CA ALA A 41 -0.27 1.00 -0.75
C ALA A 41 -0.47 0.60 -2.20
N ASN A 42 -0.81 1.61 -2.99
CA ASN A 42 -1.10 1.45 -4.41
C ASN A 42 0.02 2.04 -5.28
N ILE A 43 0.81 2.98 -4.74
CA ILE A 43 1.78 3.76 -5.51
C ILE A 43 3.14 3.88 -4.80
N ILE A 44 4.19 4.10 -5.59
CA ILE A 44 5.49 4.52 -5.06
C ILE A 44 5.50 6.04 -5.00
N ASN A 45 5.72 6.59 -3.81
CA ASN A 45 6.01 8.02 -3.63
C ASN A 45 7.41 8.14 -3.03
N TYR A 46 8.20 9.09 -3.53
CA TYR A 46 9.55 9.38 -2.99
C TYR A 46 10.46 8.13 -2.93
N GLY A 47 10.33 7.21 -3.89
CA GLY A 47 11.15 5.99 -3.96
C GLY A 47 10.70 4.83 -3.07
N THR A 48 9.68 5.02 -2.22
CA THR A 48 9.13 3.95 -1.36
C THR A 48 7.64 3.68 -1.64
N LEU A 49 7.23 2.43 -1.48
CA LEU A 49 5.84 2.02 -1.60
C LEU A 49 5.04 2.62 -0.43
N SER A 50 4.09 3.50 -0.74
CA SER A 50 3.38 4.28 0.27
C SER A 50 1.89 4.46 -0.05
N CYS A 51 1.09 4.68 0.98
CA CYS A 51 -0.32 5.01 0.86
C CYS A 51 -0.53 6.53 0.65
N GLN A 52 -1.75 6.90 0.25
CA GLN A 52 -2.12 8.29 -0.08
C GLN A 52 -2.03 9.24 1.12
N SER A 53 -2.27 8.74 2.34
CA SER A 53 -2.15 9.52 3.57
C SER A 53 -0.68 9.87 3.85
N CYS A 54 0.24 8.91 3.73
CA CYS A 54 1.67 9.15 3.86
C CYS A 54 2.21 10.10 2.78
N LYS A 55 1.73 10.00 1.53
CA LYS A 55 2.06 10.96 0.47
C LYS A 55 1.74 12.40 0.90
N THR A 56 0.53 12.61 1.41
CA THR A 56 0.08 13.95 1.83
C THR A 56 0.86 14.44 3.05
N PHE A 57 1.17 13.54 3.99
CA PHE A 57 1.98 13.84 5.16
C PHE A 57 3.37 14.34 4.77
N PHE A 58 4.09 13.62 3.90
CA PHE A 58 5.44 14.03 3.46
C PHE A 58 5.45 15.35 2.71
N ARG A 59 4.41 15.62 1.90
CA ARG A 59 4.29 16.90 1.20
C ARG A 59 4.06 18.09 2.14
N ARG A 60 3.29 17.91 3.21
CA ARG A 60 2.96 18.98 4.17
C ARG A 60 4.06 19.21 5.18
N ASN A 61 4.69 18.14 5.64
CA ASN A 61 5.66 18.16 6.72
C ASN A 61 7.08 18.02 6.19
N GLY A 62 7.32 18.55 4.98
CA GLY A 62 8.53 18.39 4.17
C GLY A 62 9.69 17.79 4.94
N PHE A 63 10.01 16.53 4.63
CA PHE A 63 11.18 15.85 5.18
C PHE A 63 12.40 16.71 4.81
N HIS A 64 12.86 17.55 5.73
CA HIS A 64 14.14 18.24 5.65
C HIS A 64 15.15 17.27 6.25
N PRO A 65 15.90 16.52 5.43
CA PRO A 65 17.13 15.94 5.94
C PRO A 65 18.04 17.13 6.30
N GLU A 66 18.35 17.29 7.58
CA GLU A 66 19.56 18.02 7.96
C GLU A 66 20.79 17.28 7.43
#